data_AF-A0A1M6T018-F1
#
_entry.id   AF-A0A1M6T018-F1
#
_cell.length_a   1.000
_cell.length_b   1.000
_cell.length_c   1.000
_cell.angle_alpha   90.00
_cell.angle_beta   90.00
_cell.angle_gamma   90.00
#
_symmetry.space_group_name_H-M   'P 1'
#
loop_
_entity.id
_entity.type
_entity.pdbx_description
1 polymer ?
#
loop_
_entity_poly.entity_id
_entity_poly.type
_entity_poly.pdbx_seq_one_letter_code
_entity_poly.pdbx_strand_id
1 'polypeptide(L)'
;MINVKHLSLLLVMAFTAVTISAQELIKNGDFELNPRVQRGTSATTGWDSRKPVVVTHVDPISANNPHYAVICCDTLYNSGVDGIDVAEGTKYDLSIALRNIPAVKAENRTEGNKLVIVQLIDEQCKPIAETTIRVEGQGWQQFDRQFAAIATCSKARLAIIGIGCAKIAIDKVSLKKH
;
A
#
# COMPACT_ATOMS: atom_id res chain seq x y z
N MET A 1 -35.40 5.73 -60.63
CA MET A 1 -35.12 4.61 -59.71
C MET A 1 -34.28 5.13 -58.57
N ILE A 2 -34.78 5.01 -57.35
CA ILE A 2 -34.16 5.45 -56.09
C ILE A 2 -33.09 4.43 -55.68
N ASN A 3 -31.97 4.88 -55.08
CA ASN A 3 -31.24 4.04 -54.13
C ASN A 3 -30.89 4.82 -52.86
N VAL A 4 -31.64 4.52 -51.81
CA VAL A 4 -31.43 4.92 -50.42
C VAL A 4 -30.41 3.96 -49.83
N LYS A 5 -29.41 4.45 -49.06
CA LYS A 5 -29.11 3.97 -47.69
C LYS A 5 -27.70 4.35 -47.21
N HIS A 6 -27.72 5.09 -46.10
CA HIS A 6 -26.83 5.02 -44.94
C HIS A 6 -25.44 5.67 -45.04
N LEU A 7 -25.26 6.82 -44.37
CA LEU A 7 -24.98 6.96 -42.93
C LEU A 7 -23.52 6.58 -42.62
N SER A 8 -22.63 7.55 -42.67
CA SER A 8 -21.38 7.51 -41.89
C SER A 8 -21.20 8.87 -41.22
N LEU A 9 -22.13 9.12 -40.29
CA LEU A 9 -21.88 9.97 -39.14
C LEU A 9 -20.72 9.33 -38.38
N LEU A 10 -19.47 9.73 -38.69
CA LEU A 10 -18.32 9.35 -37.90
C LEU A 10 -18.41 10.14 -36.59
N LEU A 11 -19.21 9.61 -35.67
CA LEU A 11 -19.26 10.03 -34.27
C LEU A 11 -17.87 9.72 -33.70
N VAL A 12 -16.97 10.70 -33.74
CA VAL A 12 -15.77 10.70 -32.92
C VAL A 12 -16.25 10.84 -31.49
N MET A 13 -16.57 9.72 -30.84
CA MET A 13 -16.65 9.67 -29.38
C MET A 13 -15.23 9.93 -28.88
N ALA A 14 -14.91 11.19 -28.64
CA ALA A 14 -13.85 11.52 -27.71
C ALA A 14 -14.29 10.97 -26.35
N PHE A 15 -13.79 9.78 -26.01
CA PHE A 15 -13.75 9.33 -24.63
C PHE A 15 -12.79 10.28 -23.91
N THR A 16 -13.30 11.43 -23.45
CA THR A 16 -12.66 12.13 -22.36
C THR A 16 -12.77 11.20 -21.17
N ALA A 17 -11.68 10.47 -20.91
CA ALA A 17 -11.51 9.78 -19.64
C ALA A 17 -11.67 10.86 -18.57
N VAL A 18 -12.82 10.84 -17.88
CA VAL A 18 -12.98 11.60 -16.66
C VAL A 18 -11.96 11.00 -15.71
N THR A 19 -10.85 11.70 -15.52
CA THR A 19 -9.88 11.36 -14.48
C THR A 19 -10.58 11.63 -13.16
N ILE A 20 -11.35 10.65 -12.67
CA ILE A 20 -11.75 10.62 -11.27
C ILE A 20 -10.44 10.62 -10.50
N SER A 21 -10.18 11.66 -9.70
CA SER A 21 -8.99 11.68 -8.86
C SER A 21 -9.06 10.46 -7.95
N ALA A 22 -8.19 9.47 -8.19
CA ALA A 22 -8.24 8.21 -7.46
C ALA A 22 -8.02 8.49 -5.97
N GLN A 23 -9.06 8.22 -5.18
CA GLN A 23 -9.11 8.51 -3.75
C GLN A 23 -8.07 7.65 -3.02
N GLU A 24 -7.25 8.29 -2.17
CA GLU A 24 -6.34 7.58 -1.28
C GLU A 24 -7.15 6.78 -0.26
N LEU A 25 -6.85 5.48 -0.17
CA LEU A 25 -7.52 4.57 0.74
C LEU A 25 -6.75 4.43 2.06
N ILE A 26 -5.43 4.62 2.06
CA ILE A 26 -4.57 4.39 3.22
C ILE A 26 -4.54 5.63 4.12
N LYS A 27 -4.80 5.42 5.41
CA LYS A 27 -4.64 6.48 6.40
C LYS A 27 -3.19 6.53 6.88
N ASN A 28 -2.60 7.73 6.90
CA ASN A 28 -1.27 7.96 7.49
C ASN A 28 -0.18 7.04 6.88
N GLY A 29 -0.19 6.92 5.55
CA GLY A 29 0.70 6.03 4.80
C GLY A 29 2.20 6.34 4.93
N ASP A 30 2.52 7.56 5.36
CA ASP A 30 3.85 8.11 5.56
C ASP A 30 4.25 8.23 7.05
N PHE A 31 3.38 7.80 7.97
CA PHE A 31 3.63 7.81 9.42
C PHE A 31 3.92 9.19 10.03
N GLU A 32 3.54 10.29 9.37
CA GLU A 32 3.83 11.66 9.82
C GLU A 32 2.75 12.30 10.68
N LEU A 33 1.58 11.66 10.82
CA LEU A 33 0.54 12.19 11.71
C LEU A 33 1.08 12.38 13.12
N ASN A 34 0.76 13.53 13.69
CA ASN A 34 1.15 13.89 15.04
C ASN A 34 0.18 14.96 15.56
N PRO A 35 0.17 15.25 16.88
CA PRO A 35 -0.78 16.19 17.45
C PRO A 35 -0.70 17.63 16.90
N ARG A 36 0.41 18.02 16.28
CA ARG A 36 0.57 19.34 15.64
C ARG A 36 -0.04 19.37 14.23
N VAL A 37 0.05 18.27 13.50
CA VAL A 37 -0.59 18.10 12.18
C VAL A 37 -2.10 17.90 12.35
N GLN A 38 -2.49 16.98 13.22
CA GLN A 38 -3.88 16.68 13.53
C GLN A 38 -4.02 16.33 15.01
N ARG A 39 -4.78 17.12 15.76
CA ARG A 39 -5.01 16.92 17.19
C ARG A 39 -5.51 15.49 17.47
N GLY A 40 -4.93 14.84 18.49
CA GLY A 40 -5.33 13.50 18.92
C GLY A 40 -4.72 12.36 18.09
N THR A 41 -3.81 12.67 17.16
CA THR A 41 -3.11 11.66 16.36
C THR A 41 -1.66 11.46 16.81
N SER A 42 -1.06 10.39 16.32
CA SER A 42 0.34 9.98 16.52
C SER A 42 0.83 9.30 15.24
N ALA A 43 2.14 9.02 15.17
CA ALA A 43 2.75 8.39 14.00
C ALA A 43 2.15 7.01 13.67
N THR A 44 1.53 6.34 14.65
CA THR A 44 0.87 5.04 14.49
C THR A 44 -0.63 5.15 14.21
N THR A 45 -1.19 6.36 14.13
CA THR A 45 -2.63 6.54 13.87
C THR A 45 -3.01 5.90 12.53
N GLY A 46 -4.05 5.07 12.53
CA GLY A 46 -4.49 4.33 11.33
C GLY A 46 -3.80 2.97 11.14
N TRP A 47 -2.77 2.67 11.96
CA TRP A 47 -2.02 1.43 11.89
C TRP A 47 -2.20 0.56 13.14
N ASP A 48 -2.29 -0.74 12.94
CA ASP A 48 -2.41 -1.73 14.00
C ASP A 48 -1.52 -2.96 13.72
N SER A 49 -1.16 -3.69 14.77
CA SER A 49 -0.41 -4.95 14.69
C SER A 49 -0.63 -5.77 15.96
N ARG A 50 -0.28 -7.06 15.92
CA ARG A 50 -0.28 -7.91 17.12
C ARG A 50 0.70 -7.41 18.19
N LYS A 51 1.76 -6.72 17.78
CA LYS A 51 2.73 -6.06 18.67
C LYS A 51 2.62 -4.54 18.49
N PRO A 52 3.09 -3.74 19.46
CA PRO A 52 3.14 -2.29 19.29
C PRO A 52 3.83 -1.91 17.99
N VAL A 53 3.18 -1.05 17.20
CA VAL A 53 3.73 -0.55 15.93
C VAL A 53 4.98 0.26 16.24
N VAL A 54 6.10 -0.12 15.63
CA VAL A 54 7.39 0.56 15.80
C VAL A 54 7.58 1.55 14.66
N VAL A 55 7.66 2.83 14.99
CA VAL A 55 8.01 3.91 14.06
C VAL A 55 9.35 4.50 14.45
N THR A 56 10.22 4.74 13.47
CA THR A 56 11.56 5.31 13.65
C THR A 56 11.89 6.28 12.51
N HIS A 57 13.07 6.89 12.55
CA HIS A 57 13.49 7.95 11.62
C HIS A 57 14.98 7.89 11.23
N VAL A 58 15.65 6.76 11.47
CA VAL A 58 17.09 6.61 11.15
C VAL A 58 17.27 6.33 9.66
N ASP A 59 18.08 7.11 8.97
CA ASP A 59 18.30 7.02 7.51
C ASP A 59 16.97 7.02 6.71
N PRO A 60 16.16 8.08 6.82
CA PRO A 60 14.83 8.13 6.23
C PRO A 60 14.89 8.29 4.71
N ILE A 61 13.76 8.04 4.03
CA ILE A 61 13.62 8.34 2.60
C ILE A 61 13.57 9.85 2.33
N SER A 62 13.12 10.65 3.31
CA SER A 62 12.99 12.09 3.23
C SER A 62 13.43 12.72 4.54
N ALA A 63 14.23 13.80 4.49
CA ALA A 63 14.59 14.54 5.68
C ALA A 63 13.40 15.33 6.28
N ASN A 64 12.42 15.69 5.45
CA ASN A 64 11.26 16.49 5.87
C ASN A 64 10.14 15.62 6.46
N ASN A 65 10.00 14.39 5.95
CA ASN A 65 9.05 13.38 6.43
C ASN A 65 9.87 12.13 6.80
N PRO A 66 10.51 12.13 7.99
CA PRO A 66 11.51 11.13 8.31
C PRO A 66 10.95 9.84 8.90
N HIS A 67 9.67 9.77 9.25
CA HIS A 67 9.10 8.63 9.96
C HIS A 67 8.79 7.46 9.02
N TYR A 68 9.07 6.26 9.50
CA TYR A 68 8.70 5.02 8.82
C TYR A 68 8.47 3.89 9.82
N ALA A 69 7.64 2.91 9.45
CA ALA A 69 7.39 1.74 10.29
C ALA A 69 8.43 0.64 10.10
N VAL A 70 8.66 -0.18 11.12
CA VAL A 70 9.56 -1.34 11.07
C VAL A 70 8.85 -2.61 11.52
N ILE A 71 8.91 -3.65 10.70
CA ILE A 71 8.46 -5.01 11.05
C ILE A 71 9.51 -6.07 10.77
N CYS A 72 9.36 -7.26 11.37
CA CYS A 72 10.16 -8.45 11.08
C CYS A 72 9.29 -9.60 10.56
N CYS A 73 8.99 -10.59 11.40
CA CYS A 73 8.00 -11.65 11.18
C CYS A 73 6.66 -11.23 11.79
N ASP A 74 6.05 -10.19 11.22
CA ASP A 74 4.83 -9.57 11.75
C ASP A 74 3.97 -8.99 10.61
N THR A 75 2.77 -8.49 10.97
CA THR A 75 1.82 -7.87 10.05
C THR A 75 1.44 -6.47 10.52
N LEU A 76 1.53 -5.48 9.63
CA LEU A 76 0.88 -4.18 9.82
C LEU A 76 -0.47 -4.18 9.13
N TYR A 77 -1.49 -3.70 9.84
CA TYR A 77 -2.83 -3.51 9.32
C TYR A 77 -3.16 -2.03 9.19
N ASN A 78 -3.85 -1.65 8.12
CA ASN A 78 -4.44 -0.31 7.96
C ASN A 78 -5.92 -0.44 7.63
N SER A 79 -6.78 0.17 8.44
CA SER A 79 -8.24 0.15 8.24
C SER A 79 -8.73 1.17 7.20
N GLY A 80 -7.81 1.96 6.65
CA GLY A 80 -8.10 3.02 5.70
C GLY A 80 -8.59 4.31 6.35
N VAL A 81 -8.86 5.32 5.50
CA VAL A 81 -9.32 6.64 5.94
C VAL A 81 -10.69 6.55 6.63
N ASP A 82 -11.64 5.86 5.97
CA ASP A 82 -13.04 5.67 6.42
C ASP A 82 -13.50 4.20 6.24
N GLY A 83 -12.56 3.25 6.26
CA GLY A 83 -12.80 1.87 5.82
C GLY A 83 -12.36 1.65 4.37
N ILE A 84 -12.16 0.39 3.98
CA ILE A 84 -11.84 0.01 2.61
C ILE A 84 -12.98 -0.85 2.06
N ASP A 85 -13.83 -0.24 1.24
CA ASP A 85 -14.87 -0.95 0.50
C ASP A 85 -14.28 -1.56 -0.79
N VAL A 86 -14.49 -2.86 -0.95
CA VAL A 86 -13.92 -3.70 -2.01
C VAL A 86 -15.05 -4.38 -2.76
N ALA A 87 -15.08 -4.21 -4.08
CA ALA A 87 -15.93 -5.00 -4.96
C ALA A 87 -15.08 -6.01 -5.73
N GLU A 88 -15.59 -7.22 -5.92
CA GLU A 88 -14.95 -8.25 -6.75
C GLU A 88 -14.58 -7.70 -8.15
N GLY A 89 -13.39 -8.04 -8.63
CA GLY A 89 -12.84 -7.57 -9.90
C GLY A 89 -12.22 -6.17 -9.86
N THR A 90 -12.40 -5.39 -8.77
CA THR A 90 -11.77 -4.07 -8.63
C THR A 90 -10.27 -4.21 -8.64
N LYS A 91 -9.59 -3.40 -9.45
CA LYS A 91 -8.14 -3.30 -9.49
C LYS A 91 -7.65 -2.21 -8.55
N TYR A 92 -6.49 -2.42 -7.96
CA TYR A 92 -5.86 -1.50 -7.03
C TYR A 92 -4.44 -1.19 -7.48
N ASP A 93 -4.07 0.08 -7.40
CA ASP A 93 -2.71 0.57 -7.55
C ASP A 93 -2.10 0.76 -6.15
N LEU A 94 -1.13 -0.08 -5.79
CA LEU A 94 -0.30 0.07 -4.60
C LEU A 94 0.99 0.78 -4.97
N SER A 95 1.38 1.74 -4.14
CA SER A 95 2.73 2.30 -4.09
C SER A 95 3.28 2.15 -2.66
N ILE A 96 4.51 1.66 -2.52
CA ILE A 96 5.13 1.43 -1.21
C ILE A 96 6.66 1.55 -1.31
N ALA A 97 7.27 2.26 -0.36
CA ALA A 97 8.72 2.29 -0.19
C ALA A 97 9.15 1.26 0.85
N LEU A 98 10.13 0.43 0.50
CA LEU A 98 10.67 -0.62 1.38
C LEU A 98 12.18 -0.53 1.45
N ARG A 99 12.74 -0.88 2.60
CA ARG A 99 14.18 -1.03 2.80
C ARG A 99 14.51 -2.15 3.77
N ASN A 100 15.43 -3.04 3.40
CA ASN A 100 15.98 -4.02 4.34
C ASN A 100 16.78 -3.31 5.43
N ILE A 101 16.52 -3.65 6.70
CA ILE A 101 17.31 -3.15 7.82
C ILE A 101 18.37 -4.20 8.14
N PRO A 102 19.67 -3.89 7.94
CA PRO A 102 20.74 -4.85 8.19
C PRO A 102 20.82 -5.22 9.68
N ALA A 103 21.33 -6.42 9.95
CA ALA A 103 21.63 -6.81 11.32
C ALA A 103 22.69 -5.86 11.91
N VAL A 104 22.53 -5.54 13.20
CA VAL A 104 23.45 -4.68 13.94
C VAL A 104 24.86 -5.27 13.94
N LYS A 105 24.93 -6.58 14.22
CA LYS A 105 26.17 -7.37 14.22
C LYS A 105 26.65 -7.62 12.80
N ALA A 106 27.90 -7.24 12.52
CA ALA A 106 28.48 -7.31 11.18
C ALA A 106 28.52 -8.75 10.65
N GLU A 107 28.82 -9.72 11.51
CA GLU A 107 28.85 -11.15 11.20
C GLU A 107 27.47 -11.72 10.81
N ASN A 108 26.38 -11.02 11.13
CA ASN A 108 25.01 -11.41 10.81
C ASN A 108 24.42 -10.60 9.65
N ARG A 109 25.21 -9.71 9.03
CA ARG A 109 24.73 -8.93 7.87
C ARG A 109 24.71 -9.83 6.65
N THR A 110 23.52 -10.01 6.08
CA THR A 110 23.32 -10.64 4.77
C THR A 110 23.01 -9.57 3.74
N GLU A 111 23.23 -9.87 2.46
CA GLU A 111 22.63 -9.09 1.38
C GLU A 111 21.11 -9.12 1.57
N GLY A 112 20.52 -7.96 1.88
CA GLY A 112 19.13 -7.84 2.28
C GLY A 112 18.24 -8.49 1.24
N ASN A 113 17.47 -9.50 1.65
CA ASN A 113 16.61 -10.26 0.77
C ASN A 113 15.40 -10.70 1.59
N LYS A 114 14.31 -9.95 1.43
CA LYS A 114 13.09 -10.20 2.20
C LYS A 114 11.88 -10.20 1.29
N LEU A 115 10.97 -11.13 1.57
CA LEU A 115 9.65 -11.18 0.96
C LEU A 115 8.65 -10.41 1.83
N VAL A 116 7.86 -9.57 1.17
CA VAL A 116 6.74 -8.84 1.76
C VAL A 116 5.49 -9.21 0.97
N ILE A 117 4.44 -9.65 1.66
CA ILE A 117 3.13 -9.90 1.04
C ILE A 117 2.22 -8.75 1.43
N VAL A 118 1.53 -8.18 0.45
CA VAL A 118 0.54 -7.11 0.68
C VAL A 118 -0.82 -7.63 0.25
N GLN A 119 -1.80 -7.56 1.15
CA GLN A 119 -3.14 -8.09 0.94
C GLN A 119 -4.20 -7.03 1.26
N LEU A 120 -5.34 -7.13 0.59
CA LEU A 120 -6.61 -6.75 1.20
C LEU A 120 -7.20 -7.99 1.86
N ILE A 121 -7.61 -7.85 3.12
CA ILE A 121 -8.22 -8.93 3.90
C ILE A 121 -9.63 -8.56 4.34
N ASP A 122 -10.49 -9.56 4.47
CA ASP A 122 -11.81 -9.40 5.07
C ASP A 122 -11.75 -9.38 6.61
N GLU A 123 -12.92 -9.28 7.25
CA GLU A 123 -13.08 -9.24 8.71
C GLU A 123 -12.61 -10.54 9.39
N GLN A 124 -12.53 -11.65 8.66
CA GLN A 124 -12.03 -12.95 9.14
C GLN A 124 -10.53 -13.14 8.84
N CYS A 125 -9.83 -12.09 8.40
CA CYS A 125 -8.43 -12.12 8.00
C CYS A 125 -8.15 -13.05 6.80
N LYS A 126 -9.15 -13.31 5.95
CA LYS A 126 -8.96 -14.03 4.70
C LYS A 126 -8.53 -13.06 3.60
N PRO A 127 -7.51 -13.39 2.80
CA PRO A 127 -7.11 -12.55 1.67
C PRO A 127 -8.20 -12.54 0.59
N ILE A 128 -8.55 -11.34 0.16
CA ILE A 128 -9.50 -11.08 -0.93
C ILE A 128 -8.85 -10.33 -2.10
N ALA A 129 -7.60 -9.90 -1.97
CA ALA A 129 -6.72 -9.42 -3.03
C ALA A 129 -5.26 -9.51 -2.53
N GLU A 130 -4.28 -9.80 -3.38
CA GLU A 130 -2.88 -9.96 -2.94
C GLU A 130 -1.86 -9.57 -4.02
N THR A 131 -0.71 -9.03 -3.59
CA THR A 131 0.54 -8.99 -4.35
C THR A 131 1.72 -9.37 -3.46
N THR A 132 2.79 -9.87 -4.07
CA THR A 132 4.05 -10.19 -3.38
C THR A 132 5.18 -9.30 -3.90
N ILE A 133 6.03 -8.83 -3.00
CA ILE A 133 7.19 -7.98 -3.27
C ILE A 133 8.43 -8.63 -2.68
N ARG A 134 9.47 -8.76 -3.50
CA ARG A 134 10.80 -9.18 -3.08
C ARG A 134 11.70 -7.95 -3.02
N VAL A 135 12.29 -7.69 -1.86
CA VAL A 135 13.16 -6.53 -1.61
C VAL A 135 14.59 -7.02 -1.53
N GLU A 136 15.43 -6.59 -2.47
CA GLU A 136 16.84 -7.00 -2.58
C GLU A 136 17.77 -5.80 -2.33
N GLY A 137 18.91 -6.01 -1.66
CA GLY A 137 19.84 -4.93 -1.31
C GLY A 137 19.45 -4.19 -0.01
N GLN A 138 20.15 -3.09 0.29
CA GLN A 138 20.06 -2.38 1.58
C GLN A 138 19.47 -0.96 1.50
N GLY A 139 19.21 -0.45 0.28
CA GLY A 139 18.68 0.90 0.06
C GLY A 139 17.16 0.95 0.10
N TRP A 140 16.62 2.17 0.24
CA TRP A 140 15.20 2.43 -0.02
C TRP A 140 14.87 2.17 -1.49
N GLN A 141 13.76 1.46 -1.73
CA GLN A 141 13.25 1.13 -3.06
C GLN A 141 11.75 1.39 -3.11
N GLN A 142 11.30 2.05 -4.17
CA GLN A 142 9.87 2.22 -4.45
C GLN A 142 9.35 1.01 -5.23
N PHE A 143 8.19 0.49 -4.83
CA PHE A 143 7.49 -0.57 -5.53
C PHE A 143 6.08 -0.12 -5.86
N ASP A 144 5.75 -0.17 -7.15
CA ASP A 144 4.40 0.01 -7.64
C ASP A 144 3.84 -1.35 -8.11
N ARG A 145 2.63 -1.70 -7.68
CA ARG A 145 2.00 -2.99 -7.97
C ARG A 145 0.52 -2.84 -8.24
N GLN A 146 0.03 -3.60 -9.21
CA GLN A 146 -1.39 -3.78 -9.47
C GLN A 146 -1.84 -5.16 -9.04
N PHE A 147 -2.99 -5.22 -8.37
CA PHE A 147 -3.64 -6.47 -8.01
C PHE A 147 -5.16 -6.28 -7.97
N ALA A 148 -5.92 -7.36 -8.14
CA ALA A 148 -7.37 -7.32 -8.26
C ALA A 148 -8.05 -8.09 -7.14
N ALA A 149 -9.21 -7.61 -6.71
CA ALA A 149 -10.03 -8.30 -5.74
C ALA A 149 -10.72 -9.53 -6.34
N ILE A 150 -10.74 -10.62 -5.58
CA ILE A 150 -11.42 -11.89 -5.92
C ILE A 150 -12.73 -12.08 -5.13
N ALA A 151 -13.08 -11.13 -4.26
CA ALA A 151 -14.31 -11.13 -3.50
C ALA A 151 -14.69 -9.71 -3.07
N THR A 152 -15.98 -9.49 -2.81
CA THR A 152 -16.52 -8.23 -2.27
C THR A 152 -16.45 -8.22 -0.75
N CYS A 153 -16.05 -7.08 -0.16
CA CYS A 153 -16.02 -6.84 1.28
C CYS A 153 -16.19 -5.35 1.57
N SER A 154 -17.15 -4.98 2.42
CA SER A 154 -17.43 -3.57 2.76
C SER A 154 -16.49 -2.99 3.82
N LYS A 155 -15.70 -3.83 4.49
CA LYS A 155 -14.83 -3.46 5.61
C LYS A 155 -13.48 -4.16 5.53
N ALA A 156 -12.87 -4.10 4.36
CA ALA A 156 -11.55 -4.67 4.19
C ALA A 156 -10.49 -3.85 4.96
N ARG A 157 -9.34 -4.49 5.20
CA ARG A 157 -8.14 -3.83 5.70
C ARG A 157 -6.96 -4.15 4.79
N LEU A 158 -6.03 -3.22 4.66
CA LEU A 158 -4.71 -3.53 4.11
C LEU A 158 -3.93 -4.33 5.15
N ALA A 159 -3.26 -5.40 4.74
CA ALA A 159 -2.28 -6.14 5.54
C ALA A 159 -0.93 -6.15 4.81
N ILE A 160 0.12 -5.69 5.49
CA ILE A 160 1.51 -5.76 5.02
C ILE A 160 2.25 -6.77 5.89
N ILE A 161 2.64 -7.90 5.30
CA ILE A 161 3.15 -9.08 6.01
C ILE A 161 4.64 -9.23 5.70
N GLY A 162 5.48 -9.11 6.73
CA GLY A 162 6.91 -9.39 6.62
C GLY A 162 7.20 -10.88 6.80
N ILE A 163 7.83 -11.51 5.80
CA ILE A 163 8.20 -12.93 5.88
C ILE A 163 9.63 -13.08 6.41
N GLY A 164 9.83 -14.03 7.32
CA GLY A 164 11.12 -14.29 7.98
C GLY A 164 11.51 -13.22 9.00
N CYS A 165 12.60 -13.50 9.74
CA CYS A 165 12.99 -12.71 10.92
C CYS A 165 13.79 -11.42 10.61
N ALA A 166 14.23 -11.22 9.37
CA ALA A 166 14.90 -9.98 8.96
C ALA A 166 13.94 -8.78 9.08
N LYS A 167 14.46 -7.63 9.49
CA LYS A 167 13.66 -6.40 9.63
C LYS A 167 13.52 -5.69 8.28
N ILE A 168 12.37 -5.05 8.08
CA ILE A 168 12.08 -4.20 6.92
C ILE A 168 11.49 -2.88 7.41
N ALA A 169 11.96 -1.79 6.82
CA ALA A 169 11.36 -0.48 6.92
C ALA A 169 10.28 -0.32 5.85
N ILE A 170 9.17 0.33 6.21
CA ILE A 170 8.00 0.55 5.37
C ILE A 170 7.61 2.02 5.45
N ASP A 171 7.48 2.68 4.30
CA ASP A 171 7.09 4.08 4.19
C ASP A 171 6.32 4.32 2.88
N LYS A 172 5.71 5.51 2.73
CA LYS A 172 5.00 5.98 1.54
C LYS A 172 3.98 4.97 1.02
N VAL A 173 3.22 4.36 1.93
CA VAL A 173 2.17 3.40 1.58
C VAL A 173 0.97 4.17 1.01
N SER A 174 0.63 3.88 -0.24
CA SER A 174 -0.54 4.44 -0.93
C SER A 174 -1.29 3.29 -1.59
N LEU A 175 -2.62 3.32 -1.49
CA LEU A 175 -3.49 2.39 -2.20
C LEU A 175 -4.65 3.15 -2.80
N LYS A 176 -4.88 2.98 -4.09
CA LYS A 176 -5.95 3.64 -4.83
C LYS A 176 -6.70 2.63 -5.66
N LYS A 177 -8.01 2.84 -5.85
CA LYS A 177 -8.77 2.11 -6.87
C LYS A 177 -8.29 2.58 -8.25
N HIS A 178 -8.02 1.62 -9.12
CA HIS A 178 -7.66 1.86 -10.51
C HIS A 178 -8.91 2.19 -11.34
#